data_AF-A0A7X9CFV9-F1
#
_entry.id   AF-A0A7X9CFV9-F1
#
_cell.length_a   1.000
_cell.length_b   1.000
_cell.length_c   1.000
_cell.angle_alpha   90.00
_cell.angle_beta   90.00
_cell.angle_gamma   90.00
#
_symmetry.space_group_name_H-M   'P 1'
#
loop_
_entity.id
_entity.type
_entity.pdbx_description
1 polymer ?
#
loop_
_entity_poly.entity_id
_entity_poly.type
_entity_poly.pdbx_seq_one_letter_code
_entity_poly.pdbx_strand_id
1 'polypeptide(L)'
;MLNLIKKEFKVSKSWIFLLFLSIVFSFTIFMSTAAVEITGIKFIENVAFSYAVLMIVYVSIVDSSYRDIKNKSEVILNSFPIDRKNIVRGKYIIMILYIIMYSLPMWLTNKIFMPIIYGGESHLEILWSLMIITTISLIFYSIYYPLYFKSEDGLMTFSQVFRLIIIML
;
A
#
# COMPACT_ATOMS: atom_id res chain seq x y z
N MET A 1 18.32 -1.81 -11.44
CA MET A 1 17.11 -1.50 -10.63
C MET A 1 16.06 -2.61 -10.65
N LEU A 2 15.71 -3.21 -11.80
CA LEU A 2 14.74 -4.32 -11.87
C LEU A 2 15.06 -5.50 -10.94
N ASN A 3 16.34 -5.85 -10.75
CA ASN A 3 16.74 -6.91 -9.83
C ASN A 3 16.43 -6.59 -8.37
N LEU A 4 16.49 -5.31 -7.97
CA LEU A 4 16.12 -4.87 -6.62
C LEU A 4 14.62 -5.04 -6.41
N ILE A 5 13.82 -4.65 -7.40
CA ILE A 5 12.36 -4.83 -7.38
C ILE A 5 11.99 -6.32 -7.29
N LYS A 6 12.61 -7.16 -8.12
CA LYS A 6 12.40 -8.63 -8.08
C LYS A 6 12.75 -9.22 -6.70
N LYS A 7 13.80 -8.70 -6.06
CA LYS A 7 14.21 -9.11 -4.71
C LYS A 7 13.11 -8.81 -3.68
N GLU A 8 12.48 -7.64 -3.73
CA GLU A 8 11.39 -7.28 -2.80
C GLU A 8 10.23 -8.29 -2.85
N PHE A 9 9.76 -8.62 -4.06
CA PHE A 9 8.67 -9.61 -4.23
C PHE A 9 9.06 -11.03 -3.83
N LYS A 10 10.34 -11.41 -3.98
CA LYS A 10 10.84 -12.75 -3.62
C LYS A 10 10.99 -12.91 -2.12
N VAL A 11 11.41 -11.84 -1.43
CA VAL A 11 11.65 -11.84 0.02
C VAL A 11 10.33 -11.69 0.80
N SER A 12 9.45 -10.79 0.34
CA SER A 12 8.20 -10.45 1.03
C SER A 12 7.01 -11.27 0.54
N LYS A 13 6.98 -12.60 0.76
CA LYS A 13 5.87 -13.46 0.28
C LYS A 13 4.47 -13.10 0.82
N SER A 14 4.40 -12.24 1.84
CA SER A 14 3.17 -11.70 2.40
C SER A 14 2.34 -10.92 1.38
N TRP A 15 2.94 -10.43 0.29
CA TRP A 15 2.23 -9.66 -0.72
C TRP A 15 1.06 -10.44 -1.35
N ILE A 16 1.15 -11.77 -1.47
CA ILE A 16 0.08 -12.64 -2.00
C ILE A 16 -1.11 -12.68 -1.03
N PHE A 17 -0.82 -12.89 0.26
CA PHE A 17 -1.83 -12.89 1.31
C PHE A 17 -2.53 -11.53 1.41
N LEU A 18 -1.77 -10.44 1.34
CA LEU A 18 -2.28 -9.08 1.38
C LEU A 18 -3.10 -8.72 0.13
N LEU A 19 -2.81 -9.34 -1.02
CA LEU A 19 -3.62 -9.21 -2.23
C LEU A 19 -4.98 -9.90 -2.06
N PHE A 20 -5.01 -11.10 -1.47
CA PHE A 20 -6.29 -11.73 -1.11
C PHE A 20 -7.07 -10.89 -0.08
N LEU A 21 -6.37 -10.35 0.92
CA LEU A 21 -6.98 -9.47 1.92
C LEU A 21 -7.57 -8.18 1.30
N SER A 22 -6.93 -7.62 0.26
CA SER A 22 -7.45 -6.44 -0.43
C SER A 22 -8.81 -6.70 -1.08
N ILE A 23 -8.99 -7.87 -1.70
CA ILE A 23 -10.27 -8.32 -2.27
C ILE A 23 -11.34 -8.42 -1.17
N VAL A 24 -11.01 -9.04 -0.03
CA VAL A 24 -11.93 -9.16 1.11
C VAL A 24 -12.32 -7.78 1.65
N PHE A 25 -11.35 -6.90 1.85
CA PHE A 25 -11.63 -5.54 2.33
C PHE A 25 -12.46 -4.74 1.35
N SER A 26 -12.19 -4.83 0.04
CA SER A 26 -13.05 -4.20 -0.97
C SER A 26 -14.49 -4.68 -0.87
N PHE A 27 -14.70 -5.99 -0.73
CA PHE A 27 -16.05 -6.54 -0.56
C PHE A 27 -16.73 -6.03 0.72
N THR A 28 -16.01 -5.90 1.83
CA THR A 28 -16.59 -5.36 3.07
C THR A 28 -16.95 -3.87 2.96
N ILE A 29 -16.07 -3.06 2.36
CA ILE A 29 -16.32 -1.63 2.14
C ILE A 29 -17.55 -1.48 1.26
N PHE A 30 -17.58 -2.20 0.15
CA PHE A 30 -18.72 -2.27 -0.76
C PHE A 30 -20.04 -2.56 -0.02
N MET A 31 -20.11 -3.65 0.74
CA MET A 31 -21.33 -4.01 1.47
C MET A 31 -21.73 -2.94 2.49
N SER A 32 -20.78 -2.21 3.08
CA SER A 32 -21.07 -1.13 4.02
C SER A 32 -21.48 0.18 3.34
N THR A 33 -20.97 0.48 2.15
CA THR A 33 -21.20 1.75 1.45
C THR A 33 -22.31 1.68 0.42
N ALA A 34 -22.73 0.49 -0.01
CA ALA A 34 -23.75 0.32 -1.04
C ALA A 34 -25.10 0.96 -0.67
N ALA A 35 -25.48 0.96 0.61
CA ALA A 35 -26.68 1.67 1.07
C ALA A 35 -26.52 3.20 1.01
N VAL A 36 -25.30 3.71 1.18
CA VAL A 36 -24.95 5.13 1.15
C VAL A 36 -24.83 5.64 -0.29
N GLU A 37 -24.40 4.81 -1.24
CA GLU A 37 -24.35 5.15 -2.67
C GLU A 37 -25.74 5.55 -3.22
N ILE A 38 -26.81 4.93 -2.73
CA ILE A 38 -28.20 5.27 -3.07
C ILE A 38 -28.56 6.69 -2.59
N THR A 39 -27.91 7.19 -1.53
CA THR A 39 -28.14 8.53 -0.97
C THR A 39 -27.24 9.62 -1.58
N GLY A 40 -26.30 9.26 -2.47
CA GLY A 40 -25.54 10.21 -3.29
C GLY A 40 -24.23 10.75 -2.69
N ILE A 41 -23.78 10.28 -1.52
CA ILE A 41 -22.54 10.77 -0.89
C ILE A 41 -21.32 9.98 -1.42
N LYS A 42 -20.94 10.26 -2.67
CA LYS A 42 -19.83 9.61 -3.40
C LYS A 42 -18.45 9.75 -2.73
N PHE A 43 -18.27 10.78 -1.91
CA PHE A 43 -16.99 11.09 -1.27
C PHE A 43 -16.55 10.01 -0.26
N ILE A 44 -17.50 9.45 0.49
CA ILE A 44 -17.20 8.51 1.58
C ILE A 44 -16.62 7.20 1.03
N GLU A 45 -17.16 6.69 -0.07
CA GLU A 45 -16.69 5.47 -0.72
C GLU A 45 -15.25 5.61 -1.21
N ASN A 46 -14.94 6.71 -1.91
CA ASN A 46 -13.59 6.99 -2.41
C ASN A 46 -12.59 7.13 -1.27
N VAL A 47 -12.97 7.78 -0.15
CA VAL A 47 -12.10 7.91 1.02
C VAL A 47 -11.88 6.55 1.70
N ALA A 48 -12.93 5.76 1.91
CA ALA A 48 -12.83 4.43 2.52
C ALA A 48 -11.97 3.48 1.68
N PHE A 49 -12.18 3.48 0.36
CA PHE A 49 -11.35 2.74 -0.58
C PHE A 49 -9.89 3.19 -0.50
N SER A 50 -9.64 4.50 -0.53
CA SER A 50 -8.31 5.07 -0.49
C SER A 50 -7.58 4.68 0.79
N TYR A 51 -8.27 4.78 1.93
CA TYR A 51 -7.75 4.41 3.23
C TYR A 51 -7.38 2.93 3.32
N ALA A 52 -8.25 2.04 2.82
CA ALA A 52 -7.97 0.61 2.83
C ALA A 52 -6.75 0.25 1.97
N VAL A 53 -6.61 0.83 0.78
CA VAL A 53 -5.41 0.62 -0.05
C VAL A 53 -4.17 1.17 0.66
N LEU A 54 -4.23 2.38 1.24
CA LEU A 54 -3.14 2.98 2.00
C LEU A 54 -2.66 2.06 3.13
N MET A 55 -3.59 1.49 3.89
CA MET A 55 -3.30 0.56 4.98
C MET A 55 -2.58 -0.70 4.51
N ILE A 56 -3.05 -1.32 3.42
CA ILE A 56 -2.42 -2.54 2.89
C ILE A 56 -1.02 -2.22 2.36
N VAL A 57 -0.86 -1.12 1.62
CA VAL A 57 0.45 -0.64 1.14
C VAL A 57 1.40 -0.42 2.31
N TYR A 58 0.90 0.20 3.39
CA TYR A 58 1.67 0.40 4.61
C TYR A 58 2.17 -0.90 5.22
N VAL A 59 1.27 -1.86 5.44
CA VAL A 59 1.64 -3.17 5.99
C VAL A 59 2.67 -3.86 5.10
N SER A 60 2.50 -3.82 3.77
CA SER A 60 3.45 -4.43 2.83
C SER A 60 4.84 -3.81 2.89
N ILE A 61 4.94 -2.49 3.03
CA ILE A 61 6.23 -1.80 3.12
C ILE A 61 6.90 -2.04 4.47
N VAL A 62 6.13 -2.03 5.56
CA VAL A 62 6.68 -2.33 6.89
C VAL A 62 7.16 -3.77 6.98
N ASP A 63 6.40 -4.74 6.45
CA ASP A 63 6.84 -6.14 6.43
C ASP A 63 8.08 -6.33 5.55
N SER A 64 8.16 -5.68 4.38
CA SER A 64 9.35 -5.77 3.53
C SER A 64 10.58 -5.13 4.18
N SER A 65 10.43 -3.96 4.81
CA SER A 65 11.47 -3.31 5.61
C SER A 65 11.92 -4.19 6.78
N TYR A 66 11.00 -4.81 7.51
CA TYR A 66 11.33 -5.69 8.62
C TYR A 66 12.13 -6.92 8.17
N ARG A 67 11.74 -7.53 7.04
CA ARG A 67 12.48 -8.65 6.44
C ARG A 67 13.87 -8.23 5.98
N ASP A 68 14.01 -7.03 5.46
CA ASP A 68 15.31 -6.50 5.03
C ASP A 68 16.29 -6.37 6.20
N ILE A 69 15.82 -5.85 7.33
CA ILE A 69 16.60 -5.77 8.58
C ILE A 69 16.95 -7.18 9.06
N LYS A 70 15.95 -8.05 9.19
CA LYS A 70 16.12 -9.43 9.68
C LYS A 70 17.15 -10.21 8.86
N ASN A 71 17.15 -10.03 7.54
CA ASN A 71 18.06 -10.71 6.63
C ASN A 71 19.37 -9.95 6.39
N LYS A 72 19.60 -8.81 7.07
CA LYS A 72 20.74 -7.90 6.85
C LYS A 72 20.92 -7.55 5.37
N SER A 73 19.81 -7.39 4.65
CA SER A 73 19.80 -7.19 3.20
C SER A 73 20.57 -5.94 2.78
N GLU A 74 20.58 -4.91 3.61
CA GLU A 74 21.34 -3.68 3.34
C GLU A 74 22.85 -3.88 3.39
N VAL A 75 23.35 -4.66 4.35
CA VAL A 75 24.79 -5.00 4.44
C VAL A 75 25.22 -5.75 3.20
N ILE A 76 24.39 -6.72 2.78
CA ILE A 76 24.63 -7.51 1.56
C ILE A 76 24.60 -6.61 0.32
N LEU A 77 23.58 -5.76 0.17
CA LEU A 77 23.45 -4.88 -0.99
C LEU A 77 24.58 -3.83 -1.06
N ASN A 78 25.08 -3.36 0.09
CA ASN A 78 26.20 -2.43 0.17
C ASN A 78 27.56 -3.09 -0.13
N SER A 79 27.67 -4.42 -0.04
CA SER A 79 28.88 -5.14 -0.49
C SER A 79 28.96 -5.34 -2.00
N PHE A 80 27.86 -5.13 -2.73
CA PHE A 80 27.84 -5.15 -4.19
C PHE A 80 28.14 -3.75 -4.75
N PRO A 81 28.69 -3.64 -5.98
CA PRO A 81 28.92 -2.36 -6.64
C PRO A 81 27.60 -1.78 -7.17
N ILE A 82 26.67 -1.47 -6.27
CA ILE A 82 25.34 -0.90 -6.55
C ILE A 82 25.25 0.47 -5.88
N ASP A 83 24.92 1.51 -6.65
CA ASP A 83 24.73 2.84 -6.08
C ASP A 83 23.58 2.86 -5.06
N ARG A 84 23.83 3.48 -3.90
CA ARG A 84 22.79 3.72 -2.87
C ARG A 84 21.55 4.41 -3.44
N LYS A 85 21.73 5.34 -4.38
CA LYS A 85 20.63 6.02 -5.08
C LYS A 85 19.66 5.04 -5.77
N ASN A 86 20.18 3.95 -6.33
CA ASN A 86 19.37 2.93 -7.00
C ASN A 86 18.60 2.06 -5.99
N ILE A 87 19.14 1.85 -4.80
CA ILE A 87 18.48 1.15 -3.69
C ILE A 87 17.27 1.96 -3.21
N VAL A 88 17.48 3.25 -2.91
CA VAL A 88 16.41 4.16 -2.47
C VAL A 88 15.31 4.29 -3.52
N ARG A 89 15.67 4.53 -4.79
CA ARG A 89 14.70 4.61 -5.88
C ARG A 89 13.91 3.31 -6.05
N GLY A 90 14.54 2.15 -5.82
CA GLY A 90 13.86 0.86 -5.83
C GLY A 90 12.73 0.78 -4.81
N LYS A 91 12.92 1.33 -3.60
CA LYS A 91 11.87 1.38 -2.56
C LYS A 91 10.70 2.29 -2.95
N TYR A 92 10.94 3.47 -3.51
CA TYR A 92 9.84 4.31 -4.01
C TYR A 92 9.06 3.65 -5.16
N ILE A 93 9.75 2.93 -6.06
CA ILE A 93 9.07 2.19 -7.13
C ILE A 93 8.24 1.03 -6.55
N ILE A 94 8.73 0.32 -5.53
CA ILE A 94 7.96 -0.77 -4.90
C ILE A 94 6.68 -0.25 -4.26
N MET A 95 6.73 0.92 -3.63
CA MET A 95 5.55 1.58 -3.06
C MET A 95 4.49 1.85 -4.14
N ILE A 96 4.89 2.44 -5.27
CA ILE A 96 3.96 2.70 -6.40
C ILE A 96 3.40 1.39 -6.95
N LEU A 97 4.23 0.35 -7.10
CA LEU A 97 3.78 -0.96 -7.55
C LEU A 97 2.76 -1.59 -6.59
N TYR A 98 2.96 -1.46 -5.28
CA TYR A 98 1.99 -1.93 -4.29
C TYR A 98 0.67 -1.17 -4.37
N ILE A 99 0.70 0.16 -4.54
CA ILE A 99 -0.54 0.94 -4.74
C ILE A 99 -1.34 0.36 -5.91
N ILE A 100 -0.70 0.21 -7.08
CA ILE A 100 -1.35 -0.33 -8.28
C ILE A 100 -1.84 -1.77 -8.07
N MET A 101 -1.00 -2.60 -7.46
CA MET A 101 -1.28 -4.03 -7.26
C MET A 101 -2.45 -4.27 -6.31
N TYR A 102 -2.66 -3.41 -5.30
CA TYR A 102 -3.78 -3.54 -4.37
C TYR A 102 -5.03 -2.79 -4.85
N SER A 103 -4.87 -1.64 -5.52
CA SER A 103 -6.00 -0.88 -6.05
C SER A 103 -6.71 -1.59 -7.20
N LEU A 104 -5.98 -2.28 -8.08
CA LEU A 104 -6.55 -2.95 -9.25
C LEU A 104 -7.57 -4.06 -8.89
N PRO A 105 -7.23 -5.04 -8.03
CA PRO A 105 -8.18 -6.05 -7.59
C PRO A 105 -9.39 -5.43 -6.88
N MET A 106 -9.17 -4.44 -6.02
CA MET A 106 -10.25 -3.78 -5.27
C MET A 106 -11.21 -2.99 -6.19
N TRP A 107 -10.68 -2.37 -7.25
CA TRP A 107 -11.51 -1.72 -8.25
C TRP A 107 -12.32 -2.75 -9.06
N LEU A 108 -11.68 -3.85 -9.43
CA LEU A 108 -12.31 -4.92 -10.20
C LEU A 108 -13.47 -5.55 -9.42
N THR A 109 -13.29 -5.80 -8.12
CA THR A 109 -14.36 -6.34 -7.26
C THR A 109 -15.56 -5.41 -7.20
N ASN A 110 -15.37 -4.10 -6.96
CA ASN A 110 -16.47 -3.14 -6.97
C ASN A 110 -17.22 -3.12 -8.31
N LYS A 111 -16.49 -3.15 -9.43
CA LYS A 111 -17.09 -3.16 -10.76
C LYS A 111 -17.89 -4.43 -11.07
N ILE A 112 -17.48 -5.57 -10.53
CA ILE A 112 -18.15 -6.86 -10.73
C ILE A 112 -19.35 -7.03 -9.79
N PHE A 113 -19.19 -6.70 -8.50
CA PHE A 113 -20.22 -6.96 -7.49
C PHE A 113 -21.37 -5.95 -7.52
N MET A 114 -21.14 -4.69 -7.90
CA MET A 114 -22.19 -3.67 -7.93
C MET A 114 -23.36 -4.01 -8.89
N PRO A 115 -23.11 -4.42 -10.15
CA PRO A 115 -24.18 -4.80 -11.06
C PRO A 115 -24.90 -6.09 -10.61
N ILE A 116 -24.19 -7.02 -9.98
CA ILE A 116 -24.74 -8.32 -9.58
C ILE A 116 -25.69 -8.17 -8.39
N ILE A 117 -25.34 -7.34 -7.40
CA ILE A 117 -26.07 -7.27 -6.12
C ILE A 117 -27.13 -6.18 -6.14
N TYR A 118 -26.83 -5.01 -6.72
CA TYR A 118 -27.73 -3.84 -6.68
C TYR A 118 -28.23 -3.40 -8.06
N GLY A 119 -27.82 -4.06 -9.14
CA GLY A 119 -28.30 -3.75 -10.49
C GLY A 119 -27.86 -2.39 -11.05
N GLY A 120 -26.85 -1.75 -10.43
CA GLY A 120 -26.33 -0.44 -10.83
C GLY A 120 -24.84 -0.48 -11.18
N GLU A 121 -24.32 0.61 -11.75
CA GLU A 121 -22.88 0.80 -11.94
C GLU A 121 -22.24 1.39 -10.68
N SER A 122 -21.01 0.98 -10.36
CA SER A 122 -20.26 1.53 -9.21
C SER A 122 -19.98 3.01 -9.41
N HIS A 123 -20.22 3.83 -8.38
CA HIS A 123 -19.86 5.25 -8.40
C HIS A 123 -18.41 5.53 -8.02
N LEU A 124 -17.61 4.49 -7.73
CA LEU A 124 -16.21 4.61 -7.39
C LEU A 124 -15.38 5.30 -8.49
N GLU A 125 -14.79 6.44 -8.14
CA GLU A 125 -13.90 7.19 -9.02
C GLU A 125 -12.45 6.76 -8.76
N ILE A 126 -11.99 5.74 -9.50
CA ILE A 126 -10.66 5.15 -9.28
C ILE A 126 -9.52 6.15 -9.43
N LEU A 127 -9.64 7.12 -10.36
CA LEU A 127 -8.63 8.15 -10.56
C LEU A 127 -8.52 9.08 -9.34
N TRP A 128 -9.65 9.48 -8.78
CA TRP A 128 -9.70 10.31 -7.58
C TRP A 128 -9.10 9.58 -6.38
N SER A 129 -9.49 8.32 -6.19
CA SER A 129 -8.95 7.47 -5.14
C SER A 129 -7.44 7.27 -5.29
N LEU A 130 -6.95 6.98 -6.51
CA LEU A 130 -5.52 6.84 -6.77
C LEU A 130 -4.73 8.13 -6.50
N MET A 131 -5.29 9.30 -6.83
CA MET A 131 -4.66 10.59 -6.50
C MET A 131 -4.52 10.77 -4.99
N ILE A 132 -5.56 10.46 -4.20
CA ILE A 132 -5.53 10.52 -2.74
C ILE A 132 -4.47 9.55 -2.19
N ILE A 133 -4.52 8.28 -2.60
CA ILE A 133 -3.60 7.24 -2.12
C ILE A 133 -2.15 7.63 -2.43
N THR A 134 -1.87 8.06 -3.67
CA THR A 134 -0.50 8.38 -4.09
C THR A 134 0.03 9.63 -3.40
N THR A 135 -0.76 10.69 -3.26
CA THR A 135 -0.34 11.91 -2.56
C THR A 135 -0.05 11.65 -1.09
N ILE A 136 -0.97 11.00 -0.37
CA ILE A 136 -0.76 10.66 1.05
C ILE A 136 0.45 9.74 1.21
N SER A 137 0.58 8.71 0.36
CA SER A 137 1.74 7.82 0.38
C SER A 137 3.04 8.57 0.14
N LEU A 138 3.11 9.46 -0.86
CA LEU A 138 4.32 10.22 -1.15
C LEU A 138 4.74 11.12 0.01
N ILE A 139 3.79 11.83 0.62
CA ILE A 139 4.05 12.65 1.81
C ILE A 139 4.60 11.77 2.93
N PHE A 140 3.92 10.66 3.22
CA PHE A 140 4.31 9.75 4.29
C PHE A 140 5.69 9.12 4.08
N TYR A 141 5.92 8.56 2.89
CA TYR A 141 7.16 7.85 2.58
C TYR A 141 8.35 8.77 2.32
N SER A 142 8.11 10.05 2.01
CA SER A 142 9.16 11.06 1.99
C SER A 142 9.82 11.27 3.36
N ILE A 143 9.08 11.03 4.44
CA ILE A 143 9.58 11.12 5.82
C ILE A 143 10.09 9.75 6.29
N TYR A 144 9.33 8.69 6.02
CA TYR A 144 9.66 7.34 6.48
C TYR A 144 11.00 6.83 5.91
N TYR A 145 11.25 6.95 4.59
CA TYR A 145 12.44 6.34 3.99
C TYR A 145 13.77 6.98 4.40
N PRO A 146 13.92 8.32 4.46
CA PRO A 146 15.16 8.93 4.97
C PRO A 146 15.49 8.49 6.40
N LEU A 147 14.47 8.35 7.25
CA LEU A 147 14.65 7.92 8.63
C LEU A 147 14.99 6.42 8.71
N TYR A 148 14.31 5.60 7.92
CA TYR A 148 14.62 4.19 7.74
C TYR A 148 16.10 3.97 7.37
N PHE A 149 16.64 4.69 6.38
CA PHE A 149 18.04 4.53 5.96
C PHE A 149 19.07 5.18 6.89
N LYS A 150 18.64 6.05 7.81
CA LYS A 150 19.53 6.74 8.76
C LYS A 150 19.71 5.96 10.07
N SER A 151 18.75 5.14 10.48
CA SER A 151 18.80 4.44 11.76
C SER A 151 19.32 3.00 11.61
N GLU A 152 20.38 2.64 12.34
CA GLU A 152 20.86 1.24 12.40
C GLU A 152 19.93 0.35 13.26
N ASP A 153 19.36 0.89 14.36
CA ASP A 153 18.47 0.15 15.30
C ASP A 153 17.08 0.81 15.51
N GLY A 154 16.85 2.02 14.98
CA GLY A 154 15.70 2.89 15.31
C GLY A 154 14.35 2.54 14.66
N LEU A 155 14.28 1.46 13.89
CA LEU A 155 13.12 1.12 13.08
C LEU A 155 11.95 0.50 13.86
N MET A 156 12.23 -0.20 14.96
CA MET A 156 11.16 -0.77 15.79
C MET A 156 10.35 0.30 16.50
N THR A 157 11.01 1.27 17.14
CA THR A 157 10.32 2.38 17.84
C THR A 157 9.69 3.35 16.85
N PHE A 158 10.33 3.62 15.72
CA PHE A 158 9.81 4.54 14.71
C PHE A 158 8.62 3.96 13.94
N SER A 159 8.66 2.68 13.55
CA SER A 159 7.50 2.01 12.94
C SER A 159 6.31 1.93 13.90
N GLN A 160 6.53 1.92 15.22
CA GLN A 160 5.46 1.99 16.23
C GLN A 160 4.80 3.37 16.27
N VAL A 161 5.58 4.46 16.27
CA VAL A 161 5.04 5.84 16.20
C VAL A 161 4.28 6.05 14.88
N PHE A 162 4.83 5.55 13.77
CA PHE A 162 4.21 5.66 12.45
C PHE A 162 2.94 4.81 12.34
N ARG A 163 2.91 3.65 13.01
CA ARG A 163 1.71 2.82 13.16
C ARG A 163 0.62 3.55 13.93
N LEU A 164 0.95 4.28 14.99
CA LEU A 164 -0.02 5.08 15.75
C LEU A 164 -0.62 6.21 14.90
N ILE A 165 0.20 6.92 14.13
CA ILE A 165 -0.28 7.99 13.23
C ILE A 165 -1.27 7.43 12.20
N ILE A 166 -0.95 6.28 11.61
CA ILE A 166 -1.80 5.64 10.60
C ILE A 166 -3.10 5.08 11.20
N ILE A 167 -3.08 4.54 12.42
CA ILE A 167 -4.29 4.05 13.10
C ILE A 167 -5.21 5.21 13.52
N MET A 168 -4.64 6.39 13.82
CA MET A 168 -5.40 7.58 14.23
C MET A 168 -5.98 8.37 13.05
N LEU A 169 -5.46 8.16 11.83
CA LEU A 169 -5.99 8.67 10.57
C LEU A 169 -7.18 7.83 10.11
#